data_AF-A0A960ZKL3-F1
#
_entry.id   AF-A0A960ZKL3-F1
#
_cell.length_a   1.000
_cell.length_b   1.000
_cell.length_c   1.000
_cell.angle_alpha   90.00
_cell.angle_beta   90.00
_cell.angle_gamma   90.00
#
_symmetry.space_group_name_H-M   'P 1'
#
loop_
_entity.id
_entity.type
_entity.pdbx_description
1 polymer ?
#
loop_
_entity_poly.entity_id
_entity_poly.type
_entity_poly.pdbx_seq_one_letter_code
_entity_poly.pdbx_strand_id
1 'polypeptide(L)'
;MLSSGKLRRSFTVLLVFLSLGCLRSPEYDSALDSDVLRIAAGKLYLKVQVQGMIPGNHAVVTDSSTFQVALSSDGTYIFPNEYSSGNAYSVALTVPSARQNCVLSGNTGNFASGDVTVQLNCTTVQFRVGGNLTGLEAGKNIEISLNGTESMRLNQNQSYWFNTLLLNTNAYAVSITSQPEFMQCSLSNASGSIAMQDVANINISCIPWVVNIASISPGINNLINATDAITVVFSESMNTTSCTSTNLSGAFLNANFSWTIANTTLTITPQTQWPFGGNQSTILSNCQSALGKPVQGYNVNFIYSVTSNANHVRFVSTSGSDANNGLTTSTPKANVHTAYGELAGLPGNPCNTSLDCFV
;
A
#
# COMPACT_ATOMS: atom_id res chain seq x y z
N MET A 1 -19.16 -35.13 80.93
CA MET A 1 -20.30 -34.57 81.70
C MET A 1 -19.96 -33.15 82.07
N LEU A 2 -20.81 -32.19 81.68
CA LEU A 2 -20.88 -30.76 82.09
C LEU A 2 -19.67 -29.88 81.70
N SER A 3 -19.75 -28.63 81.27
CA SER A 3 -20.83 -27.72 80.88
C SER A 3 -20.18 -26.52 80.19
N SER A 4 -20.87 -25.97 79.18
CA SER A 4 -20.65 -24.63 78.60
C SER A 4 -20.83 -23.52 79.65
N GLY A 5 -20.13 -22.38 79.49
CA GLY A 5 -20.35 -21.20 80.33
C GLY A 5 -19.57 -19.95 79.89
N LYS A 6 -20.16 -19.16 78.98
CA LYS A 6 -19.75 -17.78 78.62
C LYS A 6 -19.72 -16.87 79.87
N LEU A 7 -18.61 -16.17 80.11
CA LEU A 7 -18.55 -15.08 81.10
C LEU A 7 -18.84 -13.73 80.40
N ARG A 8 -20.05 -13.20 80.59
CA ARG A 8 -20.39 -11.80 80.35
C ARG A 8 -19.93 -10.98 81.56
N ARG A 9 -19.07 -9.98 81.38
CA ARG A 9 -18.81 -8.96 82.42
C ARG A 9 -19.81 -7.82 82.26
N SER A 10 -20.73 -7.74 83.23
CA SER A 10 -21.68 -6.65 83.46
C SER A 10 -20.97 -5.58 84.30
N PHE A 11 -21.01 -4.32 83.86
CA PHE A 11 -20.48 -3.17 84.61
C PHE A 11 -21.60 -2.57 85.48
N THR A 12 -21.38 -2.58 86.79
CA THR A 12 -22.28 -2.04 87.82
C THR A 12 -22.12 -0.53 87.92
N VAL A 13 -23.22 0.21 87.79
CA VAL A 13 -23.30 1.67 88.01
C VAL A 13 -23.57 1.93 89.49
N LEU A 14 -22.68 2.69 90.14
CA LEU A 14 -22.76 3.06 91.55
C LEU A 14 -23.57 4.36 91.69
N LEU A 15 -24.77 4.25 92.24
CA LEU A 15 -25.67 5.36 92.60
C LEU A 15 -25.24 5.96 93.95
N VAL A 16 -24.82 7.23 93.95
CA VAL A 16 -24.63 8.03 95.18
C VAL A 16 -25.78 9.04 95.26
N PHE A 17 -26.65 8.87 96.25
CA PHE A 17 -27.71 9.80 96.62
C PHE A 17 -27.14 10.89 97.56
N LEU A 18 -27.33 12.16 97.20
CA LEU A 18 -27.23 13.29 98.13
C LEU A 18 -28.52 14.12 98.07
N SER A 19 -28.83 14.73 99.21
CA SER A 19 -30.11 15.16 99.76
C SER A 19 -30.86 16.33 99.10
N LEU A 20 -32.17 16.32 99.37
CA LEU A 20 -33.24 17.28 99.05
C LEU A 20 -32.89 18.78 99.15
N GLY A 21 -33.29 19.53 98.10
CA GLY A 21 -33.60 20.96 98.12
C GLY A 21 -34.45 21.34 96.90
N CYS A 22 -35.67 21.82 97.12
CA CYS A 22 -36.64 22.22 96.09
C CYS A 22 -36.15 23.40 95.23
N LEU A 23 -36.27 23.31 93.89
CA LEU A 23 -37.06 24.22 93.01
C LEU A 23 -36.70 24.04 91.51
N ARG A 24 -37.75 24.03 90.68
CA ARG A 24 -37.80 24.29 89.21
C ARG A 24 -37.21 23.22 88.25
N SER A 25 -38.08 22.50 87.56
CA SER A 25 -37.92 22.24 86.11
C SER A 25 -38.24 23.54 85.34
N PRO A 26 -37.83 23.74 84.06
CA PRO A 26 -37.23 22.78 83.13
C PRO A 26 -35.97 23.30 82.40
N GLU A 27 -35.09 22.40 81.99
CA GLU A 27 -34.45 22.50 80.66
C GLU A 27 -33.92 21.11 80.32
N TYR A 28 -34.60 20.48 79.37
CA TYR A 28 -34.11 19.32 78.66
C TYR A 28 -32.97 19.83 77.78
N ASP A 29 -31.76 19.91 78.33
CA ASP A 29 -30.58 20.23 77.54
C ASP A 29 -30.20 18.97 76.76
N SER A 30 -30.48 19.03 75.45
CA SER A 30 -30.17 18.01 74.46
C SER A 30 -28.66 17.96 74.18
N ALA A 31 -27.86 17.80 75.23
CA ALA A 31 -26.45 17.47 75.13
C ALA A 31 -26.25 15.96 75.31
N LEU A 32 -27.00 15.16 74.53
CA LEU A 32 -26.55 13.84 74.13
C LEU A 32 -25.44 14.04 73.10
N ASP A 33 -24.30 14.43 73.65
CA ASP A 33 -22.99 13.96 73.28
C ASP A 33 -22.75 13.73 71.79
N SER A 34 -22.38 14.80 71.09
CA SER A 34 -21.80 14.71 69.76
C SER A 34 -20.55 13.82 69.71
N ASP A 35 -19.94 13.45 70.84
CA ASP A 35 -18.80 12.53 70.90
C ASP A 35 -19.23 11.04 70.98
N VAL A 36 -20.46 10.70 71.39
CA VAL A 36 -20.97 9.31 71.30
C VAL A 36 -21.48 8.96 69.89
N LEU A 37 -21.95 9.93 69.10
CA LEU A 37 -22.25 9.72 67.67
C LEU A 37 -20.98 9.64 66.79
N ARG A 38 -19.80 9.95 67.33
CA ARG A 38 -18.50 9.84 66.64
C ARG A 38 -17.83 8.49 66.82
N ILE A 39 -18.41 7.56 67.58
CA ILE A 39 -17.91 6.19 67.74
C ILE A 39 -18.74 5.21 66.90
N ALA A 40 -18.79 5.47 65.59
CA ALA A 40 -18.87 4.46 64.53
C ALA A 40 -18.67 5.08 63.13
N ALA A 41 -17.91 6.18 62.99
CA ALA A 41 -17.47 6.60 61.67
C ALA A 41 -16.41 5.60 61.19
N GLY A 42 -16.87 4.51 60.56
CA GLY A 42 -15.99 3.53 59.93
C GLY A 42 -15.04 4.25 58.98
N LYS A 43 -13.75 3.89 59.03
CA LYS A 43 -12.76 4.37 58.07
C LYS A 43 -13.16 3.87 56.69
N LEU A 44 -13.36 4.79 55.75
CA LEU A 44 -13.71 4.47 54.37
C LEU A 44 -12.48 4.56 53.47
N TYR A 45 -12.40 3.66 52.50
CA TYR A 45 -11.29 3.61 51.54
C TYR A 45 -11.76 3.88 50.12
N LEU A 46 -10.94 4.61 49.38
CA LEU A 46 -11.09 4.76 47.93
C LEU A 46 -10.38 3.59 47.24
N LYS A 47 -11.10 2.90 46.36
CA LYS A 47 -10.58 1.78 45.59
C LYS A 47 -10.68 2.07 44.11
N VAL A 48 -9.77 1.48 43.35
CA VAL A 48 -9.82 1.45 41.88
C VAL A 48 -9.86 0.00 41.44
N GLN A 49 -10.95 -0.37 40.78
CA GLN A 49 -11.07 -1.66 40.13
C GLN A 49 -10.56 -1.51 38.70
N VAL A 50 -9.48 -2.22 38.38
CA VAL A 50 -8.89 -2.26 37.04
C VAL A 50 -9.38 -3.50 36.31
N GLN A 51 -9.83 -3.31 35.08
CA GLN A 51 -10.24 -4.37 34.17
C GLN A 51 -9.64 -4.15 32.79
N GLY A 52 -9.18 -5.22 32.16
CA GLY A 52 -8.68 -5.23 30.79
C GLY A 52 -7.24 -4.73 30.62
N MET A 53 -6.45 -4.59 31.69
CA MET A 53 -5.03 -4.22 31.62
C MET A 53 -4.16 -5.42 31.21
N ILE A 54 -3.38 -5.26 30.14
CA ILE A 54 -2.48 -6.33 29.66
C ILE A 54 -1.14 -6.33 30.42
N PRO A 55 -0.48 -7.49 30.58
CA PRO A 55 0.82 -7.58 31.24
C PRO A 55 1.89 -6.67 30.61
N GLY A 56 2.73 -6.06 31.45
CA GLY A 56 3.84 -5.19 31.02
C GLY A 56 3.43 -3.73 30.73
N ASN A 57 2.15 -3.39 30.85
CA ASN A 57 1.69 -2.00 30.84
C ASN A 57 1.59 -1.44 32.26
N HIS A 58 1.59 -0.10 32.32
CA HIS A 58 1.44 0.64 33.55
C HIS A 58 0.52 1.84 33.35
N ALA A 59 -0.30 2.11 34.35
CA ALA A 59 -1.09 3.33 34.46
C ALA A 59 -0.92 3.90 35.87
N VAL A 60 -1.04 5.22 36.02
CA VAL A 60 -1.01 5.88 37.33
C VAL A 60 -2.27 6.70 37.50
N VAL A 61 -2.99 6.44 38.58
CA VAL A 61 -4.15 7.21 39.00
C VAL A 61 -3.80 8.04 40.23
N THR A 62 -4.27 9.28 40.27
CA THR A 62 -4.03 10.21 41.37
C THR A 62 -5.37 10.59 42.00
N ASP A 63 -5.43 10.62 43.33
CA ASP A 63 -6.61 11.11 44.05
C ASP A 63 -6.57 12.62 44.31
N SER A 64 -7.63 13.17 44.88
CA SER A 64 -7.75 14.58 45.27
C SER A 64 -6.71 15.05 46.30
N SER A 65 -6.04 14.13 47.00
CA SER A 65 -4.98 14.44 47.97
C SER A 65 -3.57 14.38 47.37
N THR A 66 -3.46 14.20 46.05
CA THR A 66 -2.22 14.02 45.27
C THR A 66 -1.53 12.67 45.44
N PHE A 67 -2.15 11.72 46.15
CA PHE A 67 -1.60 10.37 46.29
C PHE A 67 -1.72 9.62 44.96
N GLN A 68 -0.66 8.91 44.58
CA GLN A 68 -0.58 8.17 43.33
C GLN A 68 -0.57 6.66 43.58
N VAL A 69 -1.41 5.94 42.83
CA VAL A 69 -1.41 4.48 42.80
C VAL A 69 -0.96 4.03 41.41
N ALA A 70 0.11 3.25 41.37
CA ALA A 70 0.57 2.58 40.17
C ALA A 70 -0.21 1.28 39.95
N LEU A 71 -0.73 1.11 38.75
CA LEU A 71 -1.56 -0.01 38.34
C LEU A 71 -0.78 -0.81 37.28
N SER A 72 -0.59 -2.11 37.48
CA SER A 72 0.18 -2.98 36.55
C SER A 72 -0.51 -4.28 36.12
N SER A 73 -1.64 -4.63 36.72
CA SER A 73 -2.52 -5.74 36.32
C SER A 73 -3.98 -5.45 36.66
N ASP A 74 -4.87 -6.30 36.18
CA ASP A 74 -6.27 -6.33 36.64
C ASP A 74 -6.35 -6.63 38.14
N GLY A 75 -7.36 -6.06 38.80
CA GLY A 75 -7.57 -6.22 40.24
C GLY A 75 -8.06 -4.95 40.92
N THR A 76 -8.25 -5.04 42.24
CA THR A 76 -8.64 -3.92 43.09
C THR A 76 -7.40 -3.32 43.74
N TYR A 77 -7.20 -2.02 43.53
CA TYR A 77 -6.15 -1.24 44.18
C TYR A 77 -6.78 -0.28 45.19
N ILE A 78 -6.09 -0.02 46.28
CA ILE A 78 -6.62 0.78 47.40
C ILE A 78 -5.71 1.99 47.59
N PHE A 79 -6.29 3.20 47.65
CA PHE A 79 -5.57 4.37 48.10
C PHE A 79 -5.34 4.26 49.63
N PRO A 80 -4.14 4.57 50.14
CA PRO A 80 -3.82 4.38 51.55
C PRO A 80 -4.51 5.39 52.47
N ASN A 81 -5.07 6.47 51.92
CA ASN A 81 -5.75 7.49 52.69
C ASN A 81 -7.11 7.00 53.19
N GLU A 82 -7.43 7.40 54.41
CA GLU A 82 -8.69 7.11 55.07
C GLU A 82 -9.62 8.32 54.93
N TYR A 83 -10.88 8.05 54.61
CA TYR A 83 -11.91 9.07 54.43
C TYR A 83 -13.06 8.88 55.41
N SER A 84 -13.79 9.96 55.70
CA SER A 84 -15.04 9.94 56.45
C SER A 84 -16.24 10.06 55.51
N SER A 85 -17.42 9.65 55.98
CA SER A 85 -18.68 9.91 55.29
C SER A 85 -18.86 11.41 55.02
N GLY A 86 -19.28 11.76 53.80
CA GLY A 86 -19.45 13.12 53.32
C GLY A 86 -18.23 13.72 52.59
N ASN A 87 -17.01 13.17 52.78
CA ASN A 87 -15.82 13.65 52.08
C ASN A 87 -16.00 13.52 50.55
N ALA A 88 -15.62 14.58 49.82
CA ALA A 88 -15.56 14.51 48.36
C ALA A 88 -14.33 13.73 47.90
N TYR A 89 -14.45 13.01 46.79
CA TYR A 89 -13.34 12.34 46.13
C TYR A 89 -13.30 12.70 44.64
N SER A 90 -12.09 12.67 44.10
CA SER A 90 -11.80 12.83 42.67
C SER A 90 -10.61 11.95 42.34
N VAL A 91 -10.72 11.16 41.27
CA VAL A 91 -9.64 10.33 40.73
C VAL A 91 -9.38 10.76 39.30
N ALA A 92 -8.12 11.03 38.99
CA ALA A 92 -7.65 11.36 37.66
C ALA A 92 -6.65 10.31 37.16
N LEU A 93 -6.73 9.96 35.88
CA LEU A 93 -5.71 9.16 35.22
C LEU A 93 -4.56 10.10 34.83
N THR A 94 -3.43 9.99 35.50
CA THR A 94 -2.29 10.92 35.38
C THR A 94 -1.21 10.39 34.45
N VAL A 95 -1.01 9.07 34.42
CA VAL A 95 -0.16 8.41 33.43
C VAL A 95 -1.01 7.39 32.67
N PRO A 96 -1.31 7.62 31.37
CA PRO A 96 -2.05 6.66 30.57
C PRO A 96 -1.20 5.45 30.21
N SER A 97 -1.85 4.33 29.94
CA SER A 97 -1.19 3.10 29.47
C SER A 97 -0.71 3.26 28.03
N ALA A 98 0.57 2.97 27.76
CA ALA A 98 1.19 3.20 26.44
C ALA A 98 0.59 2.37 25.29
N ARG A 99 -0.10 1.26 25.59
CA ARG A 99 -0.67 0.35 24.59
C ARG A 99 -2.19 0.19 24.72
N GLN A 100 -2.84 0.98 25.59
CA GLN A 100 -4.26 0.83 25.89
C GLN A 100 -4.92 2.18 26.10
N ASN A 101 -6.18 2.27 25.69
CA ASN A 101 -7.06 3.35 26.08
C ASN A 101 -7.78 2.95 27.37
N CYS A 102 -7.50 3.67 28.47
CA CYS A 102 -8.10 3.41 29.77
C CYS A 102 -9.05 4.55 30.15
N VAL A 103 -10.29 4.22 30.46
CA VAL A 103 -11.34 5.18 30.81
C VAL A 103 -11.78 4.95 32.25
N LEU A 104 -11.74 6.02 33.03
CA LEU A 104 -12.28 6.05 34.40
C LEU A 104 -13.79 6.28 34.37
N SER A 105 -14.52 5.62 35.26
CA SER A 105 -15.94 5.86 35.49
C SER A 105 -16.28 5.83 36.98
N GLY A 106 -17.21 6.72 37.39
CA GLY A 106 -17.52 6.95 38.80
C GLY A 106 -16.40 7.64 39.57
N ASN A 107 -15.53 8.39 38.88
CA ASN A 107 -14.28 8.93 39.40
C ASN A 107 -14.41 10.22 40.19
N THR A 108 -15.61 10.76 40.35
CA THR A 108 -15.90 11.88 41.25
C THR A 108 -17.17 11.60 42.04
N GLY A 109 -17.26 12.17 43.25
CA GLY A 109 -18.45 12.02 44.09
C GLY A 109 -18.14 12.29 45.57
N ASN A 110 -19.02 11.80 46.44
CA ASN A 110 -18.85 11.87 47.89
C ASN A 110 -18.91 10.47 48.50
N PHE A 111 -18.15 10.24 49.56
CA PHE A 111 -18.27 9.04 50.37
C PHE A 111 -19.63 9.01 51.08
N ALA A 112 -20.36 7.91 50.92
CA ALA A 112 -21.56 7.61 51.69
C ALA A 112 -21.18 6.85 52.98
N SER A 113 -21.95 5.83 53.37
CA SER A 113 -21.65 4.98 54.54
C SER A 113 -20.71 3.81 54.25
N GLY A 114 -20.02 3.78 53.10
CA GLY A 114 -19.18 2.67 52.67
C GLY A 114 -18.06 3.06 51.72
N ASP A 115 -17.14 2.11 51.49
CA ASP A 115 -16.02 2.26 50.55
C ASP A 115 -16.51 2.60 49.15
N VAL A 116 -15.76 3.43 48.43
CA VAL A 116 -16.04 3.79 47.05
C VAL A 116 -15.08 3.04 46.13
N THR A 117 -15.61 2.43 45.07
CA THR A 117 -14.80 1.77 44.04
C THR A 117 -15.02 2.47 42.69
N VAL A 118 -13.97 3.11 42.19
CA VAL A 118 -13.90 3.70 40.85
C VAL A 118 -13.53 2.60 39.87
N GLN A 119 -14.17 2.54 38.70
CA GLN A 119 -13.81 1.56 37.67
C GLN A 119 -12.84 2.19 36.66
N LEU A 120 -11.76 1.48 36.36
CA LEU A 120 -10.83 1.78 35.27
C LEU A 120 -10.92 0.65 34.24
N ASN A 121 -11.54 0.95 33.10
CA ASN A 121 -11.68 0.00 32.00
C ASN A 121 -10.65 0.30 30.92
N CYS A 122 -9.71 -0.62 30.71
CA CYS A 122 -8.67 -0.51 29.69
C CYS A 122 -9.01 -1.37 28.47
N THR A 123 -8.85 -0.81 27.29
CA THR A 123 -9.02 -1.49 26.00
C THR A 123 -7.74 -1.38 25.19
N THR A 124 -7.27 -2.47 24.60
CA THR A 124 -6.08 -2.46 23.74
C THR A 124 -6.34 -1.70 22.47
N VAL A 125 -5.48 -0.71 22.16
CA VAL A 125 -5.53 0.00 20.88
C VAL A 125 -4.64 -0.73 19.90
N GLN A 126 -5.22 -1.11 18.76
CA GLN A 126 -4.53 -1.81 17.69
C GLN A 126 -4.60 -1.00 16.40
N PHE A 127 -3.59 -1.14 15.56
CA PHE A 127 -3.38 -0.36 14.35
C PHE A 127 -3.18 -1.26 13.15
N ARG A 128 -3.62 -0.78 11.98
CA ARG A 128 -3.50 -1.48 10.71
C ARG A 128 -2.17 -1.17 10.05
N VAL A 129 -1.71 -2.12 9.22
CA VAL A 129 -0.56 -1.97 8.35
C VAL A 129 -1.02 -2.17 6.91
N GLY A 130 -0.59 -1.29 6.00
CA GLY A 130 -1.02 -1.29 4.61
C GLY A 130 -0.30 -0.26 3.76
N GLY A 131 -0.75 -0.14 2.51
CA GLY A 131 -0.19 0.80 1.56
C GLY A 131 -0.86 0.70 0.20
N ASN A 132 -0.15 1.08 -0.86
CA ASN A 132 -0.68 1.07 -2.23
C ASN A 132 0.15 0.18 -3.14
N LEU A 133 -0.52 -0.63 -3.98
CA LEU A 133 0.10 -1.37 -5.07
C LEU A 133 -0.06 -0.60 -6.38
N THR A 134 1.05 -0.44 -7.10
CA THR A 134 1.11 0.27 -8.38
C THR A 134 1.98 -0.47 -9.39
N GLY A 135 1.64 -0.32 -10.67
CA GLY A 135 2.42 -0.88 -11.79
C GLY A 135 2.27 -2.38 -12.01
N LEU A 136 1.37 -3.08 -11.30
CA LEU A 136 1.08 -4.49 -11.56
C LEU A 136 0.26 -4.64 -12.85
N GLU A 137 0.72 -5.49 -13.77
CA GLU A 137 0.01 -5.77 -15.02
C GLU A 137 -1.26 -6.61 -14.80
N ALA A 138 -2.24 -6.44 -15.68
CA ALA A 138 -3.51 -7.17 -15.61
C ALA A 138 -3.29 -8.70 -15.68
N GLY A 139 -3.99 -9.44 -14.83
CA GLY A 139 -3.89 -10.91 -14.76
C GLY A 139 -2.66 -11.43 -14.00
N LYS A 140 -1.75 -10.55 -13.56
CA LYS A 140 -0.62 -10.90 -12.68
C LYS A 140 -1.00 -10.77 -11.20
N ASN A 141 -0.12 -11.28 -10.35
CA ASN A 141 -0.30 -11.27 -8.90
C ASN A 141 1.06 -11.18 -8.20
N ILE A 142 1.03 -10.67 -6.98
CA ILE A 142 2.17 -10.61 -6.06
C ILE A 142 1.71 -11.15 -4.71
N GLU A 143 2.60 -11.84 -4.00
CA GLU A 143 2.37 -12.25 -2.61
C GLU A 143 3.30 -11.51 -1.69
N ILE A 144 2.72 -10.96 -0.63
CA ILE A 144 3.42 -10.23 0.42
C ILE A 144 3.13 -10.87 1.77
N SER A 145 4.00 -10.64 2.74
CA SER A 145 3.81 -11.11 4.11
C SER A 145 4.08 -10.01 5.11
N LEU A 146 3.25 -9.94 6.16
CA LEU A 146 3.46 -9.14 7.35
C LEU A 146 4.06 -10.02 8.45
N ASN A 147 5.24 -9.65 8.93
CA ASN A 147 5.98 -10.28 10.02
C ASN A 147 6.21 -11.80 9.86
N GLY A 148 6.09 -12.34 8.64
CA GLY A 148 6.16 -13.78 8.36
C GLY A 148 4.98 -14.59 8.88
N THR A 149 3.96 -13.94 9.44
CA THR A 149 2.81 -14.61 10.09
C THR A 149 1.53 -14.53 9.27
N GLU A 150 1.33 -13.43 8.54
CA GLU A 150 0.21 -13.26 7.62
C GLU A 150 0.75 -13.14 6.20
N SER A 151 0.13 -13.85 5.26
CA SER A 151 0.40 -13.71 3.82
C SER A 151 -0.83 -13.15 3.12
N MET A 152 -0.61 -12.24 2.17
CA MET A 152 -1.66 -11.60 1.39
C MET A 152 -1.29 -11.64 -0.08
N ARG A 153 -2.26 -12.01 -0.92
CA ARG A 153 -2.15 -12.01 -2.37
C ARG A 153 -2.83 -10.77 -2.93
N LEU A 154 -2.10 -10.00 -3.74
CA LEU A 154 -2.61 -8.82 -4.44
C LEU A 154 -2.61 -9.07 -5.95
N ASN A 155 -3.66 -8.66 -6.64
CA ASN A 155 -3.88 -8.90 -8.07
C ASN A 155 -4.35 -7.66 -8.85
N GLN A 156 -4.46 -6.51 -8.18
CA GLN A 156 -4.95 -5.26 -8.77
C GLN A 156 -4.22 -4.07 -8.15
N ASN A 157 -4.03 -3.01 -8.94
CA ASN A 157 -3.45 -1.76 -8.47
C ASN A 157 -4.45 -1.01 -7.60
N GLN A 158 -4.29 -1.09 -6.28
CA GLN A 158 -5.17 -0.46 -5.31
C GLN A 158 -4.50 -0.31 -3.94
N SER A 159 -5.15 0.42 -3.04
CA SER A 159 -4.80 0.40 -1.62
C SER A 159 -5.11 -0.97 -1.01
N TYR A 160 -4.27 -1.42 -0.09
CA TYR A 160 -4.43 -2.68 0.63
C TYR A 160 -4.14 -2.51 2.12
N TRP A 161 -4.71 -3.39 2.92
CA TRP A 161 -4.52 -3.48 4.37
C TRP A 161 -4.39 -4.94 4.76
N PHE A 162 -3.44 -5.26 5.63
CA PHE A 162 -3.38 -6.55 6.31
C PHE A 162 -4.54 -6.66 7.31
N ASN A 163 -5.01 -7.89 7.54
CA ASN A 163 -6.07 -8.15 8.52
C ASN A 163 -5.53 -8.19 9.94
N THR A 164 -4.26 -8.57 10.12
CA THR A 164 -3.61 -8.58 11.45
C THR A 164 -3.41 -7.16 11.94
N LEU A 165 -4.02 -6.87 13.09
CA LEU A 165 -3.82 -5.60 13.80
C LEU A 165 -2.63 -5.70 14.74
N LEU A 166 -1.78 -4.69 14.75
CA LEU A 166 -0.59 -4.63 15.61
C LEU A 166 -0.78 -3.63 16.75
N LEU A 167 -0.28 -3.97 17.93
CA LEU A 167 -0.29 -3.08 19.09
C LEU A 167 0.69 -1.92 18.89
N ASN A 168 0.47 -0.81 19.61
CA ASN A 168 1.45 0.27 19.66
C ASN A 168 2.84 -0.26 20.06
N THR A 169 3.90 0.32 19.50
CA THR A 169 5.32 -0.06 19.68
C THR A 169 5.73 -1.42 19.14
N ASN A 170 4.79 -2.26 18.66
CA ASN A 170 5.17 -3.49 17.96
C ASN A 170 5.87 -3.15 16.64
N ALA A 171 6.86 -3.96 16.28
CA ALA A 171 7.51 -3.88 14.99
C ALA A 171 6.61 -4.46 13.89
N TYR A 172 6.71 -3.87 12.70
CA TYR A 172 6.20 -4.43 11.47
C TYR A 172 7.35 -4.60 10.47
N ALA A 173 7.28 -5.66 9.68
CA ALA A 173 8.14 -5.96 8.56
C ALA A 173 7.30 -6.61 7.46
N VAL A 174 7.17 -5.90 6.35
CA VAL A 174 6.51 -6.38 5.14
C VAL A 174 7.57 -6.88 4.18
N SER A 175 7.34 -8.05 3.60
CA SER A 175 8.24 -8.66 2.61
C SER A 175 7.45 -9.14 1.41
N ILE A 176 8.08 -9.14 0.23
CA ILE A 176 7.53 -9.81 -0.95
C ILE A 176 7.95 -11.28 -0.86
N THR A 177 6.98 -12.19 -0.75
CA THR A 177 7.23 -13.63 -0.68
C THR A 177 7.18 -14.29 -2.06
N SER A 178 6.45 -13.70 -3.01
CA SER A 178 6.43 -14.15 -4.40
C SER A 178 6.31 -12.95 -5.35
N GLN A 179 7.24 -12.85 -6.29
CA GLN A 179 7.25 -11.84 -7.35
C GLN A 179 6.32 -12.26 -8.50
N PRO A 180 5.66 -11.31 -9.20
CA PRO A 180 4.93 -11.64 -10.42
C PRO A 180 5.89 -12.11 -11.51
N GLU A 181 5.44 -13.03 -12.35
CA GLU A 181 6.21 -13.44 -13.54
C GLU A 181 6.46 -12.26 -14.48
N PHE A 182 7.71 -12.16 -14.96
CA PHE A 182 8.18 -11.11 -15.88
C PHE A 182 8.00 -9.68 -15.35
N MET A 183 7.98 -9.52 -14.03
CA MET A 183 7.95 -8.22 -13.39
C MET A 183 8.85 -8.23 -12.16
N GLN A 184 9.27 -7.04 -11.75
CA GLN A 184 9.97 -6.83 -10.50
C GLN A 184 9.26 -5.77 -9.69
N CYS A 185 8.80 -6.17 -8.50
CA CYS A 185 8.19 -5.30 -7.53
C CYS A 185 9.17 -4.97 -6.40
N SER A 186 9.08 -3.74 -5.90
CA SER A 186 9.86 -3.24 -4.78
C SER A 186 8.94 -2.63 -3.73
N LEU A 187 9.37 -2.72 -2.47
CA LEU A 187 8.68 -2.15 -1.32
C LEU A 187 9.37 -0.87 -0.86
N SER A 188 8.58 0.09 -0.40
CA SER A 188 9.03 1.28 0.33
C SER A 188 8.45 1.28 1.74
N ASN A 189 9.19 1.82 2.71
CA ASN A 189 8.78 1.84 4.13
C ASN A 189 8.37 0.45 4.67
N ALA A 190 9.07 -0.59 4.22
CA ALA A 190 8.67 -1.98 4.47
C ALA A 190 8.78 -2.40 5.94
N SER A 191 9.51 -1.66 6.78
CA SER A 191 9.71 -2.01 8.18
C SER A 191 9.71 -0.78 9.08
N GLY A 192 9.28 -0.97 10.33
CA GLY A 192 9.29 0.07 11.35
C GLY A 192 8.57 -0.39 12.61
N SER A 193 8.11 0.57 13.42
CA SER A 193 7.28 0.31 14.60
C SER A 193 5.99 1.12 14.53
N ILE A 194 4.92 0.57 15.09
CA ILE A 194 3.65 1.29 15.23
C ILE A 194 3.84 2.45 16.21
N ALA A 195 3.41 3.66 15.82
CA ALA A 195 3.53 4.90 16.59
C ALA A 195 2.17 5.57 16.77
N MET A 196 1.26 4.90 17.48
CA MET A 196 -0.11 5.37 17.77
C MET A 196 -0.94 5.78 16.54
N GLN A 197 -0.65 5.22 15.35
CA GLN A 197 -1.42 5.45 14.13
C GLN A 197 -1.31 4.26 13.18
N ASP A 198 -2.28 4.14 12.26
CA ASP A 198 -2.24 3.18 11.16
C ASP A 198 -1.04 3.48 10.24
N VAL A 199 -0.34 2.44 9.80
CA VAL A 199 0.75 2.54 8.83
C VAL A 199 0.17 2.34 7.43
N ALA A 200 0.05 3.42 6.66
CA ALA A 200 -0.61 3.45 5.35
C ALA A 200 0.35 3.68 4.17
N ASN A 201 1.66 3.73 4.42
CA ASN A 201 2.68 4.22 3.49
C ASN A 201 3.63 3.13 2.98
N ILE A 202 3.24 1.85 3.07
CA ILE A 202 4.02 0.72 2.54
C ILE A 202 3.68 0.52 1.06
N ASN A 203 4.25 1.36 0.21
CA ASN A 203 3.93 1.32 -1.21
C ASN A 203 4.74 0.24 -1.93
N ILE A 204 4.05 -0.51 -2.79
CA ILE A 204 4.62 -1.50 -3.70
C ILE A 204 4.60 -0.90 -5.10
N SER A 205 5.77 -0.85 -5.72
CA SER A 205 5.93 -0.42 -7.11
C SER A 205 6.51 -1.55 -7.95
N CYS A 206 5.76 -1.94 -8.98
CA CYS A 206 6.14 -2.99 -9.92
C CYS A 206 6.52 -2.40 -11.29
N ILE A 207 7.58 -2.94 -11.88
CA ILE A 207 8.02 -2.63 -13.23
C ILE A 207 8.08 -3.93 -14.06
N PRO A 208 7.61 -3.92 -15.32
CA PRO A 208 7.70 -5.09 -16.17
C PRO A 208 9.13 -5.32 -16.66
N TRP A 209 9.51 -6.59 -16.81
CA TRP A 209 10.71 -7.00 -17.53
C TRP A 209 10.37 -7.15 -19.00
N VAL A 210 10.88 -6.24 -19.81
CA VAL A 210 10.64 -6.21 -21.26
C VAL A 210 11.93 -6.45 -22.04
N VAL A 211 11.79 -7.00 -23.23
CA VAL A 211 12.85 -7.06 -24.23
C VAL A 211 12.83 -5.78 -25.05
N ASN A 212 13.99 -5.15 -25.24
CA ASN A 212 14.09 -3.95 -26.05
C ASN A 212 14.47 -4.30 -27.49
N ILE A 213 14.09 -3.44 -28.43
CA ILE A 213 14.58 -3.52 -29.81
C ILE A 213 15.88 -2.72 -29.88
N ALA A 214 16.98 -3.40 -30.18
CA ALA A 214 18.30 -2.79 -30.30
C ALA A 214 18.46 -2.05 -31.64
N SER A 215 17.98 -2.63 -32.74
CA SER A 215 18.00 -2.00 -34.06
C SER A 215 17.00 -2.63 -35.02
N ILE A 216 16.61 -1.86 -36.05
CA ILE A 216 15.82 -2.30 -37.18
C ILE A 216 16.58 -1.88 -38.45
N SER A 217 16.76 -2.82 -39.38
CA SER A 217 17.47 -2.57 -40.64
C SER A 217 16.77 -3.30 -41.81
N PRO A 218 16.37 -2.59 -42.89
CA PRO A 218 16.40 -1.13 -43.04
C PRO A 218 15.50 -0.42 -42.02
N GLY A 219 15.85 0.80 -41.62
CA GLY A 219 15.07 1.57 -40.62
C GLY A 219 13.62 1.81 -41.05
N ILE A 220 12.70 1.95 -40.09
CA ILE A 220 11.27 2.20 -40.36
C ILE A 220 11.03 3.50 -41.14
N ASN A 221 9.94 3.55 -41.91
CA ASN A 221 9.57 4.65 -42.81
C ASN A 221 10.61 4.92 -43.91
N ASN A 222 11.36 3.90 -44.28
CA ASN A 222 12.37 4.00 -45.33
C ASN A 222 11.90 3.35 -46.63
N LEU A 223 12.61 3.66 -47.70
CA LEU A 223 12.48 3.01 -48.98
C LEU A 223 13.29 1.71 -48.99
N ILE A 224 12.66 0.61 -49.42
CA ILE A 224 13.31 -0.68 -49.59
C ILE A 224 13.10 -1.21 -51.01
N ASN A 225 14.04 -2.02 -51.50
CA ASN A 225 13.80 -2.78 -52.72
C ASN A 225 12.84 -3.94 -52.42
N ALA A 226 12.15 -4.40 -53.45
CA ALA A 226 11.16 -5.46 -53.32
C ALA A 226 11.71 -6.81 -52.83
N THR A 227 13.03 -7.03 -52.87
CA THR A 227 13.68 -8.26 -52.40
C THR A 227 14.41 -8.09 -51.07
N ASP A 228 14.45 -6.88 -50.51
CA ASP A 228 15.22 -6.61 -49.30
C ASP A 228 14.59 -7.32 -48.09
N ALA A 229 15.43 -7.97 -47.30
CA ALA A 229 15.03 -8.54 -46.03
C ALA A 229 14.97 -7.44 -44.96
N ILE A 230 13.97 -7.53 -44.07
CA ILE A 230 13.85 -6.65 -42.90
C ILE A 230 14.37 -7.42 -41.69
N THR A 231 15.32 -6.84 -40.98
CA THR A 231 15.95 -7.44 -39.80
C THR A 231 15.65 -6.61 -38.56
N VAL A 232 15.34 -7.29 -37.46
CA VAL A 232 15.07 -6.72 -36.15
C VAL A 232 15.98 -7.40 -35.15
N VAL A 233 16.83 -6.63 -34.50
CA VAL A 233 17.74 -7.11 -33.47
C VAL A 233 17.17 -6.75 -32.11
N PHE A 234 17.01 -7.73 -31.25
CA PHE A 234 16.51 -7.60 -29.88
C PHE A 234 17.66 -7.58 -28.87
N SER A 235 17.41 -7.04 -27.68
CA SER A 235 18.39 -7.00 -26.59
C SER A 235 18.69 -8.36 -25.96
N GLU A 236 17.87 -9.38 -26.25
CA GLU A 236 17.99 -10.74 -25.72
C GLU A 236 17.60 -11.77 -26.80
N SER A 237 17.97 -13.03 -26.60
CA SER A 237 17.58 -14.12 -27.51
C SER A 237 16.07 -14.32 -27.50
N MET A 238 15.48 -14.49 -28.68
CA MET A 238 14.04 -14.62 -28.91
C MET A 238 13.58 -16.07 -28.96
N ASN A 239 12.31 -16.31 -28.62
CA ASN A 239 11.68 -17.61 -28.81
C ASN A 239 11.35 -17.79 -30.31
N THR A 240 11.83 -18.89 -30.90
CA THR A 240 11.72 -19.16 -32.34
C THR A 240 10.30 -19.42 -32.83
N THR A 241 9.36 -19.70 -31.93
CA THR A 241 7.93 -19.87 -32.23
C THR A 241 7.08 -18.71 -31.72
N SER A 242 7.70 -17.67 -31.14
CA SER A 242 7.00 -16.46 -30.73
C SER A 242 6.85 -15.48 -31.90
N CYS A 243 6.08 -14.41 -31.70
CA CYS A 243 5.61 -13.47 -32.71
C CYS A 243 4.46 -14.00 -33.58
N THR A 244 3.39 -13.21 -33.67
CA THR A 244 2.27 -13.36 -34.59
C THR A 244 2.11 -12.08 -35.40
N SER A 245 1.56 -12.14 -36.61
CA SER A 245 1.24 -10.95 -37.40
C SER A 245 -0.26 -10.77 -37.50
N THR A 246 -0.78 -9.55 -37.24
CA THR A 246 -2.21 -9.24 -37.35
C THR A 246 -2.40 -7.86 -38.01
N ASN A 247 -3.39 -7.76 -38.92
CA ASN A 247 -3.80 -6.54 -39.63
C ASN A 247 -2.70 -5.89 -40.49
N LEU A 248 -2.76 -6.09 -41.82
CA LEU A 248 -1.89 -5.40 -42.77
C LEU A 248 -2.78 -4.60 -43.73
N SER A 249 -2.96 -3.31 -43.47
CA SER A 249 -3.45 -2.42 -44.51
C SER A 249 -2.33 -2.23 -45.52
N GLY A 250 -2.57 -2.57 -46.79
CA GLY A 250 -1.52 -2.68 -47.80
C GLY A 250 -0.88 -4.08 -47.78
N ALA A 251 -1.09 -4.78 -48.89
CA ALA A 251 -0.37 -5.89 -49.53
C ALA A 251 0.46 -6.95 -48.76
N PHE A 252 0.94 -6.74 -47.54
CA PHE A 252 1.61 -7.78 -46.75
C PHE A 252 0.64 -8.86 -46.21
N LEU A 253 -0.69 -8.68 -46.28
CA LEU A 253 -1.68 -9.72 -45.95
C LEU A 253 -1.65 -10.93 -46.89
N ASN A 254 -1.17 -10.74 -48.13
CA ASN A 254 -1.18 -11.74 -49.18
C ASN A 254 0.18 -11.92 -49.88
N ALA A 255 1.21 -11.18 -49.44
CA ALA A 255 2.57 -11.44 -49.86
C ALA A 255 3.07 -12.64 -49.06
N ASN A 256 3.33 -13.74 -49.75
CA ASN A 256 4.11 -14.84 -49.24
C ASN A 256 5.41 -14.30 -48.63
N PHE A 257 5.51 -14.13 -47.32
CA PHE A 257 6.77 -13.81 -46.65
C PHE A 257 7.05 -14.87 -45.60
N SER A 258 8.33 -15.11 -45.34
CA SER A 258 8.76 -16.00 -44.28
C SER A 258 9.55 -15.20 -43.27
N TRP A 259 9.40 -15.56 -42.01
CA TRP A 259 10.30 -15.06 -40.98
C TRP A 259 11.15 -16.19 -40.42
N THR A 260 12.31 -15.81 -39.93
CA THR A 260 13.17 -16.70 -39.16
C THR A 260 13.67 -15.93 -37.95
N ILE A 261 13.67 -16.59 -36.80
CA ILE A 261 14.25 -16.06 -35.58
C ILE A 261 15.50 -16.87 -35.29
N ALA A 262 16.64 -16.21 -35.30
CA ALA A 262 17.93 -16.80 -34.95
C ALA A 262 18.55 -16.00 -33.82
N ASN A 263 18.64 -16.61 -32.62
CA ASN A 263 19.11 -15.94 -31.41
C ASN A 263 18.38 -14.60 -31.17
N THR A 264 19.07 -13.48 -31.27
CA THR A 264 18.57 -12.12 -31.03
C THR A 264 17.95 -11.48 -32.27
N THR A 265 17.96 -12.14 -33.43
CA THR A 265 17.63 -11.51 -34.71
C THR A 265 16.42 -12.17 -35.35
N LEU A 266 15.37 -11.38 -35.54
CA LEU A 266 14.25 -11.74 -36.41
C LEU A 266 14.55 -11.20 -37.82
N THR A 267 14.47 -12.08 -38.81
CA THR A 267 14.64 -11.74 -40.23
C THR A 267 13.36 -12.06 -40.97
N ILE A 268 12.76 -11.03 -41.58
CA ILE A 268 11.55 -11.11 -42.38
C ILE A 268 11.97 -11.01 -43.85
N THR A 269 11.60 -12.01 -44.63
CA THR A 269 11.99 -12.13 -46.04
C THR A 269 10.76 -12.29 -46.92
N PRO A 270 10.66 -11.56 -48.03
CA PRO A 270 9.66 -11.89 -49.04
C PRO A 270 9.99 -13.25 -49.66
N GLN A 271 9.01 -14.10 -49.94
CA GLN A 271 9.24 -15.37 -50.64
C GLN A 271 9.62 -15.14 -52.12
N THR A 272 9.07 -14.10 -52.73
CA THR A 272 9.43 -13.66 -54.07
C THR A 272 9.78 -12.17 -54.07
N GLN A 273 8.78 -11.31 -53.88
CA GLN A 273 8.93 -9.86 -53.81
C GLN A 273 7.86 -9.25 -52.90
N TRP A 274 8.24 -8.19 -52.20
CA TRP A 274 7.30 -7.32 -51.51
C TRP A 274 6.39 -6.62 -52.53
N PRO A 275 5.11 -6.43 -52.20
CA PRO A 275 4.23 -5.68 -53.07
C PRO A 275 4.63 -4.22 -53.10
N PHE A 276 4.64 -3.66 -54.30
CA PHE A 276 5.06 -2.29 -54.53
C PHE A 276 4.04 -1.29 -53.99
N GLY A 277 4.49 -0.07 -53.70
CA GLY A 277 3.65 1.01 -53.19
C GLY A 277 4.16 1.63 -51.90
N GLY A 278 3.64 2.80 -51.58
CA GLY A 278 3.94 3.52 -50.34
C GLY A 278 3.13 3.03 -49.15
N ASN A 279 3.66 3.27 -47.95
CA ASN A 279 2.99 3.00 -46.66
C ASN A 279 2.52 1.55 -46.47
N GLN A 280 3.28 0.61 -47.01
CA GLN A 280 3.05 -0.80 -46.75
C GLN A 280 3.36 -1.06 -45.27
N SER A 281 2.42 -1.63 -44.51
CA SER A 281 2.52 -1.75 -43.07
C SER A 281 2.39 -3.20 -42.58
N THR A 282 3.19 -3.59 -41.59
CA THR A 282 3.08 -4.88 -40.89
C THR A 282 3.24 -4.69 -39.38
N ILE A 283 2.41 -5.38 -38.59
CA ILE A 283 2.47 -5.34 -37.13
C ILE A 283 2.84 -6.73 -36.63
N LEU A 284 3.95 -6.81 -35.91
CA LEU A 284 4.32 -7.98 -35.11
C LEU A 284 3.76 -7.84 -33.71
N SER A 285 2.99 -8.82 -33.26
CA SER A 285 2.41 -8.93 -31.93
C SER A 285 2.93 -10.18 -31.23
N ASN A 286 2.78 -10.29 -29.91
CA ASN A 286 3.12 -11.49 -29.13
C ASN A 286 4.57 -12.00 -29.30
N CYS A 287 5.52 -11.11 -29.60
CA CYS A 287 6.93 -11.43 -29.63
C CYS A 287 7.50 -11.59 -28.22
N GLN A 288 8.25 -12.67 -27.98
CA GLN A 288 8.80 -12.99 -26.66
C GLN A 288 10.27 -13.43 -26.72
N SER A 289 11.03 -13.14 -25.65
CA SER A 289 12.35 -13.74 -25.48
C SER A 289 12.25 -15.26 -25.33
N ALA A 290 13.37 -15.96 -25.45
CA ALA A 290 13.49 -17.39 -25.14
C ALA A 290 13.07 -17.71 -23.69
N LEU A 291 13.11 -16.71 -22.79
CA LEU A 291 12.65 -16.82 -21.41
C LEU A 291 11.17 -16.43 -21.23
N GLY A 292 10.46 -16.05 -22.30
CA GLY A 292 9.05 -15.67 -22.25
C GLY A 292 8.77 -14.20 -21.94
N LYS A 293 9.79 -13.34 -21.85
CA LYS A 293 9.60 -11.89 -21.61
C LYS A 293 9.00 -11.22 -22.86
N PRO A 294 7.97 -10.36 -22.74
CA PRO A 294 7.41 -9.65 -23.88
C PRO A 294 8.35 -8.56 -24.41
N VAL A 295 8.24 -8.22 -25.70
CA VAL A 295 8.92 -7.05 -26.29
C VAL A 295 8.23 -5.76 -25.84
N GLN A 296 9.03 -4.72 -25.55
CA GLN A 296 8.54 -3.39 -25.16
C GLN A 296 7.58 -2.84 -26.21
N GLY A 297 6.42 -2.35 -25.77
CA GLY A 297 5.39 -1.79 -26.65
C GLY A 297 4.38 -2.82 -27.20
N TYR A 298 4.54 -4.12 -26.90
CA TYR A 298 3.66 -5.26 -27.23
C TYR A 298 3.47 -5.55 -28.74
N ASN A 299 3.51 -4.51 -29.56
CA ASN A 299 3.37 -4.52 -31.00
C ASN A 299 4.51 -3.73 -31.64
N VAL A 300 5.16 -4.31 -32.63
CA VAL A 300 6.17 -3.62 -33.45
C VAL A 300 5.56 -3.34 -34.81
N ASN A 301 5.36 -2.06 -35.14
CA ASN A 301 4.80 -1.65 -36.42
C ASN A 301 5.92 -1.24 -37.38
N PHE A 302 5.94 -1.86 -38.54
CA PHE A 302 6.88 -1.57 -39.61
C PHE A 302 6.13 -0.96 -40.78
N ILE A 303 6.54 0.23 -41.18
CA ILE A 303 5.98 0.92 -42.33
C ILE A 303 7.12 1.15 -43.32
N TYR A 304 6.92 0.73 -44.56
CA TYR A 304 7.91 0.87 -45.63
C TYR A 304 7.26 1.31 -46.94
N SER A 305 8.07 1.97 -47.75
CA SER A 305 7.77 2.20 -49.16
C SER A 305 8.56 1.20 -49.99
N VAL A 306 7.89 0.48 -50.87
CA VAL A 306 8.50 -0.58 -51.67
C VAL A 306 8.51 -0.16 -53.12
N THR A 307 9.69 -0.13 -53.72
CA THR A 307 9.84 0.16 -55.15
C THR A 307 10.14 -1.10 -55.96
N SER A 308 9.54 -1.17 -57.14
CA SER A 308 9.80 -2.21 -58.15
C SER A 308 11.12 -2.03 -58.88
N ASN A 309 11.66 -0.80 -58.89
CA ASN A 309 12.86 -0.45 -59.64
C ASN A 309 13.50 0.81 -59.05
N ALA A 310 14.83 0.81 -58.86
CA ALA A 310 15.57 2.00 -58.42
C ALA A 310 15.35 3.23 -59.33
N ASN A 311 15.04 3.02 -60.62
CA ASN A 311 14.71 4.10 -61.56
C ASN A 311 13.34 4.76 -61.30
N HIS A 312 12.48 4.19 -60.45
CA HIS A 312 11.21 4.80 -60.02
C HIS A 312 11.39 5.73 -58.80
N VAL A 313 12.64 5.97 -58.39
CA VAL A 313 12.96 6.82 -57.24
C VAL A 313 13.73 8.04 -57.74
N ARG A 314 13.41 9.22 -57.21
CA ARG A 314 14.23 10.42 -57.40
C ARG A 314 14.56 11.05 -56.06
N PHE A 315 15.83 11.26 -55.78
CA PHE A 315 16.27 12.03 -54.62
C PHE A 315 16.23 13.52 -54.92
N VAL A 316 15.65 14.30 -54.01
CA VAL A 316 15.59 15.76 -54.08
C VAL A 316 16.31 16.36 -52.87
N SER A 317 17.09 17.40 -53.10
CA SER A 317 17.79 18.14 -52.04
C SER A 317 17.82 19.63 -52.38
N THR A 318 17.75 20.48 -51.37
CA THR A 318 17.89 21.94 -51.52
C THR A 318 19.28 22.36 -52.03
N SER A 319 20.29 21.50 -51.88
CA SER A 319 21.63 21.68 -52.44
C SER A 319 21.82 20.96 -53.78
N GLY A 320 20.76 20.38 -54.36
CA GLY A 320 20.81 19.61 -55.60
C GLY A 320 20.88 20.47 -56.86
N SER A 321 20.82 19.80 -58.01
CA SER A 321 20.74 20.44 -59.33
C SER A 321 19.75 19.67 -60.21
N ASP A 322 18.85 20.38 -60.89
CA ASP A 322 17.88 19.74 -61.79
C ASP A 322 18.51 19.10 -63.04
N ALA A 323 19.78 19.42 -63.33
CA ALA A 323 20.58 18.71 -64.33
C ALA A 323 21.00 17.30 -63.86
N ASN A 324 20.94 17.00 -62.56
CA ASN A 324 21.24 15.68 -62.05
C ASN A 324 20.12 14.69 -62.39
N ASN A 325 20.48 13.42 -62.56
CA ASN A 325 19.52 12.35 -62.83
C ASN A 325 18.63 12.01 -61.62
N GLY A 326 18.97 12.46 -60.40
CA GLY A 326 18.19 12.18 -59.19
C GLY A 326 18.22 10.72 -58.74
N LEU A 327 19.05 9.85 -59.32
CA LEU A 327 19.02 8.40 -59.02
C LEU A 327 19.77 8.03 -57.74
N THR A 328 20.57 8.95 -57.19
CA THR A 328 21.36 8.72 -55.97
C THR A 328 21.31 9.93 -55.05
N THR A 329 21.59 9.73 -53.77
CA THR A 329 21.73 10.82 -52.79
C THR A 329 22.91 11.76 -53.09
N SER A 330 23.90 11.31 -53.89
CA SER A 330 25.03 12.13 -54.36
C SER A 330 24.71 13.00 -55.59
N THR A 331 23.67 12.64 -56.35
CA THR A 331 23.21 13.38 -57.53
C THR A 331 21.73 13.76 -57.43
N PRO A 332 21.31 14.47 -56.36
CA PRO A 332 19.90 14.79 -56.16
C PRO A 332 19.45 15.94 -57.09
N LYS A 333 18.17 15.93 -57.44
CA LYS A 333 17.52 17.07 -58.10
C LYS A 333 17.28 18.22 -57.13
N ALA A 334 17.13 19.43 -57.66
CA ALA A 334 16.86 20.61 -56.84
C ALA A 334 15.36 20.79 -56.56
N ASN A 335 14.50 20.42 -57.52
CA ASN A 335 13.06 20.64 -57.47
C ASN A 335 12.26 19.33 -57.52
N VAL A 336 11.30 19.20 -56.59
CA VAL A 336 10.39 18.05 -56.48
C VAL A 336 9.49 17.90 -57.71
N HIS A 337 9.04 19.00 -58.32
CA HIS A 337 8.20 18.95 -59.52
C HIS A 337 8.98 18.46 -60.73
N THR A 338 10.25 18.86 -60.87
CA THR A 338 11.13 18.36 -61.94
C THR A 338 11.37 16.86 -61.78
N ALA A 339 11.64 16.41 -60.55
CA ALA A 339 11.80 15.00 -60.22
C ALA A 339 10.54 14.18 -60.52
N TYR A 340 9.38 14.66 -60.09
CA TYR A 340 8.10 14.02 -60.37
C TYR A 340 7.77 13.98 -61.87
N GLY A 341 8.01 15.09 -62.59
CA GLY A 341 7.76 15.18 -64.03
C GLY A 341 8.55 14.16 -64.85
N GLU A 342 9.83 13.93 -64.48
CA GLU A 342 10.64 12.89 -65.12
C GLU A 342 10.15 11.48 -64.84
N LEU A 343 9.72 11.21 -63.59
CA LEU A 343 9.18 9.90 -63.23
C LEU A 343 7.85 9.63 -63.95
N ALA A 344 6.97 10.63 -64.04
CA ALA A 344 5.71 10.54 -64.78
C ALA A 344 5.92 10.35 -66.30
N GLY A 345 7.07 10.79 -66.82
CA GLY A 345 7.45 10.64 -68.23
C GLY A 345 8.08 9.29 -68.58
N LEU A 346 8.34 8.40 -67.62
CA LEU A 346 8.90 7.09 -67.89
C LEU A 346 7.92 6.19 -68.66
N PRO A 347 8.42 5.28 -69.54
CA PRO A 347 7.57 4.34 -70.25
C PRO A 347 6.65 3.56 -69.30
N GLY A 348 5.34 3.55 -69.59
CA GLY A 348 4.33 2.91 -68.74
C GLY A 348 3.74 3.78 -67.64
N ASN A 349 4.20 5.03 -67.47
CA ASN A 349 3.78 5.97 -66.42
C ASN A 349 3.70 5.29 -65.04
N PRO A 350 4.85 4.88 -64.49
CA PRO A 350 4.91 4.05 -63.29
C PRO A 350 4.34 4.74 -62.05
N CYS A 351 4.05 6.04 -62.11
CA CYS A 351 3.55 6.82 -60.97
C CYS A 351 2.04 7.04 -60.98
N ASN A 352 1.34 6.74 -62.09
CA ASN A 352 -0.12 6.93 -62.21
C ASN A 352 -0.93 5.62 -62.10
N THR A 353 -0.29 4.47 -62.32
CA THR A 353 -0.94 3.15 -62.40
C THR A 353 -0.55 2.24 -61.25
N SER A 354 0.60 2.51 -60.63
CA SER A 354 1.11 1.87 -59.43
C SER A 354 1.72 2.96 -58.55
N LEU A 355 1.52 2.96 -57.24
CA LEU A 355 2.13 3.94 -56.34
C LEU A 355 3.64 3.64 -56.13
N ASP A 356 4.33 3.18 -57.19
CA ASP A 356 5.68 2.62 -57.19
C ASP A 356 6.77 3.69 -57.22
N CYS A 357 6.38 4.92 -57.55
CA CYS A 357 7.29 6.05 -57.65
C CYS A 357 7.42 6.81 -56.34
N PHE A 358 8.65 7.19 -56.02
CA PHE A 358 8.96 7.98 -54.83
C PHE A 358 9.86 9.17 -55.21
N VAL A 359 9.60 10.31 -54.60
CA VAL A 359 10.40 11.55 -54.73
C VAL A 359 10.82 12.02 -53.36
#